data_AF-A0A7J9IPV0-F1
#
_entry.id   AF-A0A7J9IPV0-F1
#
_cell.length_a   1.000
_cell.length_b   1.000
_cell.length_c   1.000
_cell.angle_alpha   90.00
_cell.angle_beta   90.00
_cell.angle_gamma   90.00
#
_symmetry.space_group_name_H-M   'P 1'
#
loop_
_entity.id
_entity.type
_entity.pdbx_description
1 polymer ?
#
loop_
_entity_poly.entity_id
_entity_poly.type
_entity_poly.pdbx_seq_one_letter_code
_entity_poly.pdbx_strand_id
1 'polypeptide(L)' 'MGSTQGPTKLGKYLMRSRIGEVIFGGKTMRFWDLCAPWLEPLRGSNGLDLSRLKKDIQP' A
#
# COMPACT_ATOMS: atom_id res chain seq x y z
N MET A 1 4.18 10.10 7.07
CA MET A 1 2.98 10.09 6.20
C MET A 1 2.26 8.73 6.33
N GLY A 2 1.61 8.47 7.47
CA GLY A 2 0.97 7.15 7.71
C GLY A 2 -0.49 7.23 8.11
N SER A 3 -0.95 8.41 8.54
CA SER A 3 -2.34 8.62 8.92
C SER A 3 -2.86 9.82 8.16
N THR A 4 -3.54 9.56 7.05
CA THR A 4 -4.51 10.54 6.59
C THR A 4 -5.78 9.78 6.30
N GLN A 5 -6.75 10.14 7.10
CA GLN A 5 -8.06 9.55 7.10
C GLN A 5 -8.80 10.10 5.88
N GLY A 6 -9.14 9.23 4.94
CA GLY A 6 -10.07 9.60 3.88
C GLY A 6 -11.46 9.88 4.45
N PRO A 7 -12.37 10.47 3.67
CA PRO A 7 -13.74 10.79 4.10
C PRO A 7 -14.51 9.58 4.64
N THR A 8 -14.10 8.36 4.28
CA THR A 8 -14.67 7.07 4.72
C THR A 8 -14.01 6.45 5.97
N LYS A 9 -13.24 7.20 6.77
CA LYS A 9 -12.42 6.69 7.90
C LYS A 9 -11.33 5.67 7.52
N LEU A 10 -11.18 5.39 6.23
CA LEU A 10 -10.27 4.43 5.65
C LEU A 10 -8.99 5.19 5.20
N GLY A 11 -7.80 4.59 5.33
CA GLY A 11 -6.55 5.29 5.02
C GLY A 11 -6.49 5.72 3.55
N LYS A 12 -6.23 6.99 3.29
CA LYS A 12 -6.39 7.59 1.95
C LYS A 12 -5.55 6.95 0.84
N TYR A 13 -4.39 6.40 1.21
CA TYR A 13 -3.44 5.78 0.28
C TYR A 13 -3.17 4.31 0.59
N LEU A 14 -3.24 3.93 1.88
CA LEU A 14 -2.91 2.59 2.34
C LEU A 14 -3.97 2.12 3.32
N MET A 15 -4.32 0.85 3.22
CA MET A 15 -5.29 0.17 4.07
C MET A 15 -4.73 -1.17 4.50
N ARG A 16 -5.30 -1.74 5.56
CA ARG A 16 -5.04 -3.13 5.94
C ARG A 16 -6.13 -4.01 5.34
N SER A 17 -5.72 -5.06 4.65
CA SER A 17 -6.58 -6.17 4.24
C SER A 17 -7.13 -6.89 5.48
N ARG A 18 -8.17 -7.70 5.31
CA ARG A 18 -8.80 -8.51 6.38
C ARG A 18 -7.80 -9.47 7.05
N ILE A 19 -6.72 -9.82 6.34
CA ILE A 19 -5.61 -10.67 6.82
C ILE A 19 -4.40 -9.89 7.34
N GLY A 20 -4.47 -8.56 7.40
CA GLY A 20 -3.41 -7.71 7.95
C GLY A 20 -2.35 -7.25 6.96
N GLU A 21 -2.43 -7.63 5.68
CA GLU A 21 -1.55 -7.12 4.63
C GLU A 21 -1.79 -5.64 4.35
N VAL A 22 -0.71 -4.89 4.07
CA VAL A 22 -0.82 -3.49 3.65
C VAL A 22 -1.06 -3.42 2.15
N ILE A 23 -2.21 -2.87 1.76
CA ILE A 23 -2.62 -2.74 0.35
C ILE A 23 -2.96 -1.29 0.01
N PHE A 24 -2.97 -0.96 -1.29
CA PHE A 24 -3.43 0.35 -1.73
C PHE A 24 -4.90 0.57 -1.39
N GLY A 25 -5.20 1.73 -0.84
CA GLY A 25 -6.55 2.13 -0.49
C GLY A 25 -7.35 2.70 -1.66
N GLY A 26 -8.64 2.95 -1.43
CA GLY A 26 -9.52 3.62 -2.39
C GLY A 26 -9.89 2.73 -3.59
N LYS A 27 -10.06 3.33 -4.78
CA LYS A 27 -10.47 2.62 -6.00
C LYS A 27 -9.43 1.60 -6.49
N THR A 28 -8.18 1.73 -6.04
CA THR A 28 -7.06 0.83 -6.37
C THR A 28 -7.05 -0.43 -5.50
N MET A 29 -7.89 -0.50 -4.46
CA MET A 29 -7.99 -1.68 -3.59
C MET A 29 -8.42 -2.95 -4.34
N ARG A 30 -9.12 -2.83 -5.48
CA ARG A 30 -9.47 -3.94 -6.38
C ARG A 30 -8.30 -4.47 -7.23
N PHE A 31 -7.19 -3.75 -7.26
CA PHE A 31 -5.97 -4.09 -8.01
C PHE A 31 -4.83 -4.47 -7.06
N TRP A 32 -5.14 -4.93 -5.85
CA TRP A 32 -4.14 -5.33 -4.85
C TRP A 32 -3.28 -6.52 -5.29
N ASP A 33 -3.78 -7.32 -6.25
CA ASP A 33 -3.06 -8.44 -6.88
C ASP A 33 -2.15 -8.01 -8.05
N LEU A 34 -2.07 -6.71 -8.36
CA LEU A 34 -1.19 -6.22 -9.42
C LEU A 34 0.28 -6.52 -9.11
N CYS A 35 0.90 -7.36 -9.94
CA CYS A 35 2.33 -7.62 -9.93
C CYS A 35 2.98 -6.85 -11.09
N ALA A 36 3.75 -5.82 -10.75
CA ALA A 36 4.50 -5.02 -11.71
C ALA A 36 5.96 -4.96 -11.27
N PRO A 37 6.92 -4.98 -12.22
CA PRO A 37 8.35 -5.06 -11.89
C PRO A 37 8.86 -3.85 -11.08
N TRP A 38 8.18 -2.70 -11.16
CA TRP A 38 8.47 -1.50 -10.36
C TRP A 38 7.78 -1.49 -8.99
N LEU A 39 6.80 -2.36 -8.76
CA LEU A 39 6.05 -2.46 -7.51
C LEU A 39 6.54 -3.59 -6.62
N GLU A 40 7.03 -4.69 -7.21
CA GLU A 40 7.61 -5.82 -6.49
C GLU A 40 8.73 -5.44 -5.51
N PRO A 41 9.66 -4.50 -5.83
CA PRO A 41 10.68 -4.07 -4.87
C PRO A 41 10.10 -3.43 -3.61
N LEU A 42 8.92 -2.80 -3.72
CA LEU A 42 8.21 -2.16 -2.61
C LEU A 42 7.31 -3.12 -1.83
N ARG A 43 7.12 -4.36 -2.32
CA ARG A 43 6.41 -5.41 -1.59
C ARG A 43 7.36 -6.17 -0.66
N GLY A 44 6.89 -6.43 0.55
CA GLY A 44 7.54 -7.27 1.55
C GLY A 44 6.68 -8.50 1.89
N SER A 45 7.02 -9.17 2.99
CA SER A 45 6.35 -10.38 3.45
C SER A 45 4.88 -10.19 3.86
N ASN A 46 4.44 -8.95 4.10
CA ASN A 46 3.08 -8.63 4.56
C ASN A 46 2.40 -7.55 3.69
N GLY A 47 2.65 -7.59 2.37
CA GLY A 47 2.14 -6.61 1.40
C GLY A 47 3.11 -5.45 1.19
N LEU A 48 2.61 -4.23 1.01
CA LEU A 48 3.44 -3.04 0.79
C LEU A 48 4.26 -2.68 2.04
N ASP A 49 5.57 -2.57 1.89
CA ASP A 49 6.46 -2.20 2.99
C ASP A 49 6.55 -0.67 3.12
N LEU A 50 6.17 -0.16 4.30
CA LEU A 50 6.15 1.29 4.57
C LEU A 50 7.55 1.90 4.62
N SER A 51 8.57 1.14 5.01
CA SER A 51 9.95 1.62 5.08
C SER A 51 10.51 1.79 3.68
N ARG A 52 10.25 0.81 2.80
CA ARG A 52 10.63 0.86 1.39
C ARG A 52 9.89 1.95 0.63
N LEU A 53 8.59 2.10 0.85
CA LEU A 53 7.83 3.20 0.26
C LEU A 53 8.37 4.58 0.69
N LYS A 54 9.02 4.69 1.84
CA LYS A 54 9.60 5.97 2.30
C LYS A 54 11.03 6.20 1.80
N LYS A 55 11.80 5.14 1.53
CA LYS A 55 13.25 5.22 1.30
C LYS A 55 13.71 4.76 -0.08
N ASP A 56 12.97 3.86 -0.71
CA ASP A 56 13.40 3.11 -1.89
C ASP A 56 12.63 3.50 -3.17
N ILE A 57 11.79 4.55 -3.11
CA ILE A 57 11.17 5.12 -4.31
C ILE A 57 12.27 5.74 -5.18
N GLN A 58 12.48 5.16 -6.35
CA GLN A 58 13.39 5.66 -7.38
C GLN A 58 12.72 6.83 -8.15
N PRO A 59 13.51 7.80 -8.65
CA PRO A 59 13.00 8.96 -9.39
C PRO A 59 12.31 8.61 -10.71
#